data_AF-A0AAV4GXQ6-F1
#
_entry.id   AF-A0AAV4GXQ6-F1
#
_cell.length_a   1.000
_cell.length_b   1.000
_cell.length_c   1.000
_cell.angle_alpha   90.00
_cell.angle_beta   90.00
_cell.angle_gamma   90.00
#
_symmetry.space_group_name_H-M   'P 1'
#
loop_
_entity.id
_entity.type
_entity.pdbx_description
1 polymer ?
#
loop_
_entity_poly.entity_id
_entity_poly.type
_entity_poly.pdbx_seq_one_letter_code
_entity_poly.pdbx_strand_id
1 'polypeptide(L)'
;MKARIKEETQSVPYKKNGYWYITKYKKTKEYPIYTRRKESLEAEEEILFDCNQMAKGNSFFDLSGISISPDNSKVAYGVDTVGRRLYTTYIKDLKTDE
;
A
#
# COMPACT_ATOMS: atom_id res chain seq x y z
N MET A 1 -17.04 25.82 -14.30
CA MET A 1 -15.71 25.63 -13.71
C MET A 1 -15.24 24.20 -13.97
N LYS A 2 -14.55 23.97 -15.10
CA LYS A 2 -13.89 22.69 -15.42
C LYS A 2 -12.39 22.87 -15.16
N ALA A 3 -11.73 21.76 -14.83
CA ALA A 3 -10.29 21.54 -14.85
C ALA A 3 -9.49 21.87 -13.57
N ARG A 4 -9.60 20.98 -12.58
CA ARG A 4 -8.42 20.28 -12.04
C ARG A 4 -8.77 18.80 -11.92
N ILE A 5 -8.64 18.09 -13.04
CA ILE A 5 -8.69 16.64 -13.03
C ILE A 5 -7.46 16.20 -12.23
N LYS A 6 -7.64 15.65 -11.03
CA LYS A 6 -6.53 15.10 -10.23
C LYS A 6 -5.82 14.04 -11.09
N GLU A 7 -4.57 14.35 -11.43
CA GLU A 7 -3.62 13.42 -12.03
C GLU A 7 -3.45 12.21 -11.12
N GLU A 8 -3.16 11.04 -11.70
CA GLU A 8 -2.68 9.92 -10.90
C GLU A 8 -1.37 10.36 -10.23
N THR A 9 -1.34 10.30 -8.90
CA THR A 9 -0.16 10.75 -8.15
C THR A 9 0.58 9.54 -7.62
N GLN A 10 1.90 9.68 -7.54
CA GLN A 10 2.75 8.69 -6.91
C GLN A 10 3.75 9.38 -5.99
N SER A 11 4.14 8.68 -4.92
CA SER A 11 5.22 9.13 -4.06
C SER A 11 6.57 9.10 -4.79
N VAL A 12 7.55 9.83 -4.26
CA VAL A 12 8.94 9.61 -4.65
C VAL A 12 9.33 8.18 -4.26
N PRO A 13 9.90 7.37 -5.18
CA PRO A 13 10.33 6.02 -4.86
C PRO A 13 11.46 6.01 -3.84
N TYR A 14 11.46 5.03 -2.94
CA TYR A 14 12.58 4.79 -2.04
C TYR A 14 13.04 3.33 -2.10
N LYS A 15 14.36 3.09 -1.98
CA LYS A 15 14.94 1.74 -2.01
C LYS A 15 15.20 1.23 -0.59
N LYS A 16 14.78 0.01 -0.29
CA LYS A 16 15.05 -0.69 0.97
C LYS A 16 15.14 -2.21 0.71
N ASN A 17 16.17 -2.86 1.24
CA ASN A 17 16.37 -4.32 1.16
C ASN A 17 16.23 -4.91 -0.27
N GLY A 18 16.76 -4.22 -1.29
CA GLY A 18 16.68 -4.67 -2.69
C GLY A 18 15.34 -4.39 -3.39
N TYR A 19 14.42 -3.68 -2.76
CA TYR A 19 13.13 -3.30 -3.36
C TYR A 19 12.94 -1.79 -3.40
N TRP A 20 12.33 -1.30 -4.48
CA TRP A 20 11.81 0.05 -4.61
C TRP A 20 10.36 0.08 -4.18
N TYR A 21 9.99 0.99 -3.31
CA TYR A 21 8.63 1.13 -2.80
C TYR A 21 7.99 2.41 -3.32
N ILE A 22 6.74 2.30 -3.75
CA ILE A 22 5.99 3.41 -4.35
C ILE A 22 4.56 3.35 -3.81
N THR A 23 4.04 4.50 -3.40
CA THR A 23 2.62 4.65 -3.06
C THR A 23 1.93 5.38 -4.18
N LYS A 24 0.84 4.83 -4.71
CA LYS A 24 0.09 5.38 -5.84
C LYS A 24 -1.35 5.71 -5.45
N TYR A 25 -1.90 6.76 -6.08
CA TYR A 25 -3.31 7.11 -5.99
C TYR A 25 -3.92 7.12 -7.39
N LYS A 26 -4.89 6.22 -7.62
CA LYS A 26 -5.62 6.19 -8.89
C LYS A 26 -6.65 7.30 -8.94
N LYS A 27 -6.86 7.85 -10.13
CA LYS A 27 -7.93 8.82 -10.39
C LYS A 27 -9.28 8.21 -9.96
N THR A 28 -10.04 8.93 -9.14
CA THR A 28 -11.33 8.52 -8.53
C THR A 28 -11.27 7.52 -7.36
N LYS A 29 -10.07 7.04 -6.98
CA LYS A 29 -9.91 6.18 -5.80
C LYS A 29 -9.53 7.02 -4.58
N GLU A 30 -10.10 6.68 -3.44
CA GLU A 30 -9.92 7.43 -2.18
C GLU A 30 -8.71 6.93 -1.39
N TYR A 31 -8.28 5.69 -1.61
CA TYR A 31 -7.24 5.04 -0.83
C TYR A 31 -5.97 4.76 -1.65
N PRO A 32 -4.79 4.76 -1.00
CA PRO A 32 -3.52 4.45 -1.66
C PRO A 32 -3.44 2.99 -2.13
N ILE A 33 -2.54 2.77 -3.09
CA ILE A 33 -2.07 1.45 -3.49
C ILE A 33 -0.57 1.41 -3.18
N TYR A 34 -0.17 0.50 -2.30
CA TYR A 34 1.23 0.29 -1.94
C TYR A 34 1.82 -0.75 -2.88
N THR A 35 2.90 -0.40 -3.57
CA THR A 35 3.59 -1.29 -4.50
C THR A 35 5.07 -1.38 -4.21
N ARG A 36 5.70 -2.45 -4.70
CA ARG A 36 7.15 -2.60 -4.71
C ARG A 36 7.65 -3.13 -6.06
N ARG A 37 8.91 -2.85 -6.39
CA ARG A 37 9.63 -3.37 -7.57
C ARG A 37 11.00 -3.91 -7.16
N LYS A 38 11.40 -5.07 -7.68
CA LYS A 38 12.65 -5.72 -7.28
C LYS A 38 13.86 -5.13 -8.03
N GLU A 39 14.86 -4.68 -7.29
CA GLU A 39 16.16 -4.10 -7.71
C GLU A 39 16.13 -2.83 -8.57
N SER A 40 15.25 -2.76 -9.57
CA SER A 40 15.11 -1.67 -10.54
C SER A 40 13.70 -1.08 -10.53
N LEU A 41 13.58 0.21 -10.90
CA LEU A 41 12.29 0.86 -11.13
C LEU A 41 11.60 0.35 -12.41
N GLU A 42 12.34 -0.28 -13.32
CA GLU A 42 11.80 -0.88 -14.54
C GLU A 42 11.32 -2.32 -14.34
N ALA A 43 11.64 -2.92 -13.18
CA ALA A 43 11.20 -4.28 -12.85
C ALA A 43 9.67 -4.37 -12.70
N GLU A 44 9.17 -5.61 -12.74
CA GLU A 44 7.75 -5.90 -12.54
C GLU A 44 7.25 -5.33 -11.21
N GLU A 45 6.04 -4.78 -11.26
CA GLU A 45 5.41 -4.15 -10.11
C GLU A 45 4.58 -5.16 -9.33
N GLU A 46 4.95 -5.34 -8.07
CA GLU A 46 4.21 -6.14 -7.10
C GLU A 46 3.31 -5.23 -6.27
N ILE A 47 2.01 -5.55 -6.17
CA ILE A 47 1.07 -4.85 -5.30
C ILE A 47 1.15 -5.47 -3.90
N LEU A 48 1.56 -4.69 -2.91
CA LEU A 48 1.56 -5.11 -1.51
C LEU A 48 0.15 -5.01 -0.92
N PHE A 49 -0.49 -3.85 -1.12
CA PHE A 49 -1.83 -3.57 -0.61
C PHE A 49 -2.59 -2.68 -1.59
N ASP A 50 -3.78 -3.12 -2.00
CA ASP A 50 -4.79 -2.26 -2.63
C ASP A 50 -5.82 -1.87 -1.57
N CYS A 51 -5.60 -0.73 -0.90
CA CYS A 51 -6.47 -0.27 0.17
C CYS A 51 -7.90 0.01 -0.33
N ASN A 52 -8.11 0.23 -1.63
CA ASN A 52 -9.46 0.39 -2.18
C ASN A 52 -10.25 -0.92 -2.19
N GLN A 53 -9.56 -2.06 -2.28
CA GLN A 53 -10.20 -3.36 -2.15
C GLN A 53 -10.45 -3.71 -0.70
N MET A 54 -9.46 -3.45 0.17
CA MET A 54 -9.55 -3.71 1.61
C MET A 54 -10.62 -2.84 2.30
N ALA A 55 -10.82 -1.61 1.84
CA ALA A 55 -11.82 -0.69 2.37
C ALA A 55 -13.27 -1.05 1.99
N LYS A 56 -13.50 -1.96 1.03
CA LYS A 56 -14.86 -2.28 0.57
C LYS A 56 -15.73 -2.78 1.72
N GLY A 57 -16.91 -2.20 1.86
CA GLY A 57 -17.87 -2.55 2.90
C GLY A 57 -17.62 -1.88 4.25
N ASN A 58 -16.53 -1.11 4.41
CA ASN A 58 -16.27 -0.33 5.61
C ASN A 58 -16.57 1.16 5.37
N SER A 59 -17.21 1.82 6.33
CA SER A 59 -17.47 3.26 6.28
C SER A 59 -16.21 4.11 6.49
N PHE A 60 -15.18 3.51 7.07
CA PHE A 60 -13.86 4.09 7.29
C PHE A 60 -12.81 2.99 7.07
N PHE A 61 -11.64 3.35 6.57
CA PHE A 61 -10.51 2.43 6.46
C PHE A 61 -9.20 3.20 6.59
N ASP A 62 -8.32 2.73 7.45
CA ASP A 62 -6.95 3.21 7.54
C ASP A 62 -5.99 2.02 7.66
N LEU A 63 -4.92 2.07 6.86
CA LEU A 63 -3.84 1.10 6.90
C LEU A 63 -2.56 1.83 7.27
N SER A 64 -1.93 1.40 8.34
CA SER A 64 -0.75 2.06 8.90
C SER A 64 0.30 1.05 9.38
N GLY A 65 1.49 1.55 9.72
CA GLY A 65 2.54 0.72 10.32
C GLY A 65 3.11 -0.37 9.42
N ILE A 66 3.15 -0.17 8.09
CA ILE A 66 3.73 -1.15 7.15
C ILE A 66 5.20 -1.35 7.46
N SER A 67 5.57 -2.59 7.82
CA SER A 67 6.94 -2.99 8.09
C SER A 67 7.27 -4.31 7.40
N ILE A 68 8.17 -4.27 6.43
CA ILE A 68 8.65 -5.44 5.68
C ILE A 68 9.81 -6.09 6.45
N SER A 69 9.79 -7.41 6.56
CA SER A 69 10.86 -8.19 7.19
C SER A 69 12.20 -8.03 6.43
N PRO A 70 13.36 -8.16 7.09
CA PRO A 70 14.66 -8.00 6.43
C PRO A 70 14.90 -8.94 5.23
N ASP A 71 14.31 -10.14 5.28
CA ASP A 71 14.37 -11.15 4.23
C ASP A 71 13.29 -10.97 3.13
N ASN A 72 12.49 -9.90 3.21
CA ASN A 72 11.37 -9.57 2.31
C ASN A 72 10.28 -10.66 2.20
N SER A 73 10.22 -11.60 3.16
CA SER A 73 9.24 -12.70 3.14
C SER A 73 7.91 -12.35 3.77
N LYS A 74 7.85 -11.38 4.69
CA LYS A 74 6.65 -11.02 5.45
C LYS A 74 6.48 -9.52 5.58
N VAL A 75 5.23 -9.10 5.79
CA VAL A 75 4.86 -7.73 6.13
C VAL A 75 3.97 -7.71 7.35
N ALA A 76 4.32 -6.86 8.32
CA ALA A 76 3.42 -6.48 9.40
C ALA A 76 2.71 -5.17 9.02
N TYR A 77 1.42 -5.07 9.32
CA TYR A 77 0.62 -3.87 9.07
C TYR A 77 -0.55 -3.78 10.05
N GLY A 78 -1.02 -2.57 10.33
CA GLY A 78 -2.18 -2.29 11.16
C GLY A 78 -3.36 -1.83 10.32
N VAL A 79 -4.57 -2.26 10.68
CA VAL A 79 -5.83 -1.82 10.04
C VAL A 79 -6.80 -1.29 11.09
N ASP A 80 -7.39 -0.13 10.81
CA ASP A 80 -8.51 0.46 11.56
C ASP A 80 -9.69 0.69 10.59
N THR A 81 -10.84 0.09 10.88
CA THR A 81 -12.07 0.23 10.07
C THR A 81 -13.13 1.12 10.71
N VAL A 82 -12.86 1.65 11.91
CA VAL A 82 -13.81 2.42 12.71
C VAL A 82 -13.32 3.84 13.06
N GLY A 83 -12.06 4.17 12.75
CA GLY A 83 -11.50 5.51 12.90
C GLY A 83 -11.17 5.89 14.33
N ARG A 84 -10.94 4.91 15.20
CA ARG A 84 -10.62 5.12 16.63
C ARG A 84 -9.13 5.11 16.92
N ARG A 85 -8.28 4.97 15.88
CA ARG A 85 -6.83 4.76 15.99
C ARG A 85 -6.49 3.51 16.80
N LEU A 86 -7.41 2.54 16.79
CA LEU A 86 -7.23 1.21 17.36
C LEU A 86 -7.00 0.27 16.19
N TYR A 87 -5.74 -0.10 16.00
CA TYR A 87 -5.33 -0.90 14.87
C TYR A 87 -5.28 -2.37 15.25
N THR A 88 -5.92 -3.22 14.45
CA THR A 88 -5.66 -4.66 14.48
C THR A 88 -4.41 -4.92 13.65
N THR A 89 -3.40 -5.54 14.25
CA THR A 89 -2.15 -5.88 13.56
C THR A 89 -2.28 -7.23 12.87
N TYR A 90 -1.88 -7.27 11.62
CA TYR A 90 -1.82 -8.46 10.79
C TYR A 90 -0.38 -8.70 10.34
N ILE A 91 -0.08 -9.96 10.06
CA ILE A 91 1.14 -10.39 9.39
C ILE A 91 0.70 -11.11 8.13
N LYS A 92 1.23 -10.68 6.98
CA LYS A 92 1.03 -11.32 5.68
C LYS A 92 2.36 -11.88 5.17
N ASP A 93 2.35 -13.10 4.67
CA ASP A 93 3.45 -13.72 3.96
C ASP A 93 3.42 -13.28 2.48
N LEU A 94 4.52 -12.65 2.04
CA LEU A 94 4.65 -12.05 0.72
C LEU A 94 5.05 -13.05 -0.36
N LYS A 95 5.39 -14.30 0.00
CA LYS A 95 5.72 -15.36 -0.96
C LYS A 95 4.50 -16.18 -1.32
N THR A 96 3.59 -16.35 -0.38
CA THR A 96 2.37 -17.16 -0.51
C THR A 96 1.11 -16.32 -0.67
N ASP A 97 1.18 -15.02 -0.37
CA ASP A 97 0.07 -14.07 -0.38
C ASP A 97 -0.99 -14.35 0.72
N GLU A 98 -0.58 -15.03 1.80
CA GLU A 98 -1.42 -15.43 2.95
C GLU A 98 -1.32 -14.47 4.15
#